data_AF-A0A2S6MDW1-F1
#
_entry.id   AF-A0A2S6MDW1-F1
#
_cell.length_a   1.000
_cell.length_b   1.000
_cell.length_c   1.000
_cell.angle_alpha   90.00
_cell.angle_beta   90.00
_cell.angle_gamma   90.00
#
_symmetry.space_group_name_H-M   'P 1'
#
loop_
_entity.id
_entity.type
_entity.pdbx_description
1 polymer ?
#
loop_
_entity_poly.entity_id
_entity_poly.type
_entity_poly.pdbx_seq_one_letter_code
_entity_poly.pdbx_strand_id
1 'polypeptide(L)' 'MSNMMRDSQIMAQIRDDDLGYMSDMALELAQMAEDTGLTTLAYLFRMAALEASTVNSVLADPDHLPRQMTSH' A
#
# COMPACT_ATOMS: atom_id res chain seq x y z
N MET A 1 -6.83 -19.34 21.50
CA MET A 1 -6.76 -18.94 20.07
C MET A 1 -6.40 -17.45 19.94
N SER A 2 -5.30 -17.00 20.59
CA SER A 2 -4.95 -15.56 20.66
C SER A 2 -3.63 -15.20 19.99
N ASN A 3 -2.79 -16.19 19.63
CA ASN A 3 -1.50 -15.93 18.99
C ASN A 3 -1.67 -15.55 17.52
N MET A 4 -2.44 -16.34 16.75
CA MET A 4 -2.65 -16.10 15.32
C MET A 4 -3.23 -14.71 15.01
N MET A 5 -4.18 -14.20 15.80
CA MET A 5 -4.77 -12.87 15.57
C MET A 5 -3.79 -11.72 15.83
N ARG A 6 -2.88 -11.90 16.79
CA ARG A 6 -1.83 -10.92 17.11
C ARG A 6 -0.74 -10.92 16.04
N ASP A 7 -0.36 -12.10 15.57
CA ASP A 7 0.61 -12.29 14.50
C ASP A 7 0.07 -11.67 13.19
N SER A 8 -1.23 -11.81 12.90
CA SER A 8 -1.87 -11.15 11.75
C SER A 8 -1.84 -9.62 11.82
N GLN A 9 -2.06 -9.04 13.00
CA GLN A 9 -1.99 -7.58 13.17
C GLN A 9 -0.56 -7.04 13.02
N ILE A 10 0.44 -7.77 13.54
CA ILE A 10 1.85 -7.40 13.38
C ILE A 10 2.26 -7.47 11.90
N MET A 11 1.83 -8.50 11.17
CA MET A 11 2.10 -8.62 9.74
C MET A 11 1.39 -7.55 8.90
N ALA A 12 0.19 -7.12 9.29
CA ALA A 12 -0.51 -6.00 8.66
C ALA A 12 0.26 -4.69 8.86
N GLN A 13 0.68 -4.40 10.09
CA GLN A 13 1.44 -3.18 10.41
C GLN A 13 2.77 -3.08 9.66
N ILE A 14 3.54 -4.18 9.61
CA ILE A 14 4.81 -4.21 8.88
C ILE A 14 4.57 -3.93 7.38
N ARG A 15 3.47 -4.44 6.83
CA ARG A 15 3.14 -4.25 5.42
C ARG A 15 2.67 -2.83 5.12
N ASP A 16 1.95 -2.21 6.04
CA ASP A 16 1.51 -0.81 5.93
C ASP A 16 2.71 0.15 6.00
N ASP A 17 3.70 -0.14 6.86
CA ASP A 17 4.95 0.62 6.96
C ASP A 17 5.79 0.48 5.67
N ASP A 18 5.89 -0.74 5.11
CA ASP A 18 6.57 -1.00 3.83
C ASP A 18 5.91 -0.23 2.67
N LEU A 19 4.58 -0.17 2.63
CA LEU A 19 3.82 0.55 1.60
C LEU A 19 3.96 2.08 1.72
N GLY A 20 4.01 2.61 2.95
CA GLY A 20 4.31 4.03 3.19
C GLY A 20 5.68 4.41 2.65
N TYR A 21 6.69 3.60 2.97
CA TYR A 21 8.06 3.79 2.45
C TYR A 21 8.13 3.70 0.91
N MET A 22 7.38 2.79 0.29
CA MET A 22 7.30 2.71 -1.17
C MET A 22 6.65 3.94 -1.80
N SER A 23 5.62 4.51 -1.15
CA SER A 23 4.98 5.75 -1.61
C SER A 23 5.95 6.93 -1.57
N ASP A 24 6.68 7.10 -0.47
CA ASP A 24 7.66 8.17 -0.29
C ASP A 24 8.81 8.04 -1.31
N MET A 25 9.33 6.83 -1.50
CA MET A 25 10.37 6.57 -2.50
C MET A 25 9.91 6.89 -3.93
N ALA A 26 8.67 6.52 -4.26
CA ALA A 26 8.11 6.82 -5.58
C ALA A 26 7.96 8.33 -5.80
N LEU A 27 7.60 9.11 -4.77
CA LEU A 27 7.55 10.57 -4.88
C LEU A 27 8.95 11.20 -5.08
N GLU A 28 9.96 10.69 -4.38
CA GLU A 28 11.35 11.16 -4.55
C GLU A 28 11.85 10.87 -5.98
N LEU A 29 11.59 9.67 -6.49
CA LEU A 29 11.92 9.28 -7.87
C LEU A 29 11.16 10.10 -8.90
N ALA A 30 9.89 10.45 -8.63
CA ALA A 30 9.12 11.33 -9.49
C ALA A 30 9.75 12.73 -9.59
N GLN A 31 10.20 13.28 -8.47
CA GLN A 31 10.86 14.59 -8.44
C GLN A 31 12.18 14.55 -9.24
N MET A 32 13.02 13.55 -9.01
CA MET A 32 14.28 13.39 -9.75
C MET A 32 14.05 13.22 -11.27
N ALA A 33 12.99 12.49 -11.66
CA ALA A 33 12.61 12.34 -13.06
C ALA A 33 12.11 13.66 -13.67
N GLU A 34 11.37 14.47 -12.91
CA GLU A 34 10.89 15.77 -13.37
C GLU A 34 12.05 16.78 -13.53
N ASP A 35 12.99 16.80 -12.59
CA ASP A 35 14.18 17.65 -12.63
C ASP A 35 15.10 17.34 -13.83
N THR A 36 15.05 16.11 -14.34
CA THR A 36 15.80 15.65 -15.52
C THR A 36 14.98 15.75 -16.82
N GLY A 37 13.75 16.26 -16.77
CA GLY A 37 12.86 16.39 -17.93
C GLY A 37 12.23 15.07 -18.40
N LEU A 38 12.33 14.00 -17.62
CA LEU A 38 11.72 12.70 -17.89
C LEU A 38 10.25 12.69 -17.46
N THR A 39 9.43 13.53 -18.08
CA THR A 39 8.03 13.77 -17.68
C THR A 39 7.18 12.49 -17.62
N THR A 40 7.31 11.59 -18.60
CA THR A 40 6.58 10.31 -18.58
C THR A 40 6.99 9.43 -17.42
N LEU A 41 8.28 9.41 -17.07
CA LEU A 41 8.77 8.63 -15.94
C LEU A 41 8.31 9.22 -14.60
N ALA A 42 8.34 10.55 -14.46
CA ALA A 42 7.81 11.25 -13.30
C ALA A 42 6.32 10.95 -13.08
N TYR A 43 5.53 10.92 -14.16
CA TYR A 43 4.12 10.54 -14.11
C TYR A 43 3.93 9.10 -13.60
N LEU A 44 4.70 8.13 -14.12
CA LEU A 44 4.60 6.74 -13.69
C LEU A 44 4.94 6.57 -12.21
N PHE A 45 5.95 7.28 -11.71
CA PHE A 45 6.30 7.26 -10.30
C PHE A 45 5.21 7.88 -9.41
N ARG A 46 4.57 8.97 -9.84
CA ARG A 46 3.40 9.54 -9.14
C ARG A 46 2.23 8.56 -9.09
N MET A 47 1.99 7.82 -10.16
CA MET A 47 0.95 6.77 -10.17
C MET A 47 1.28 5.63 -9.20
N ALA A 48 2.54 5.18 -9.16
CA ALA A 48 2.99 4.18 -8.19
C ALA A 48 2.83 4.66 -6.74
N ALA A 49 3.12 5.94 -6.46
CA ALA A 49 2.92 6.52 -5.13
C ALA A 49 1.45 6.52 -4.70
N LEU A 50 0.52 6.84 -5.63
CA LEU A 50 -0.92 6.80 -5.40
C LEU A 50 -1.42 5.37 -5.15
N GLU A 51 -0.91 4.39 -5.90
CA GLU A 51 -1.26 2.98 -5.69
C GLU A 51 -0.79 2.49 -4.32
N ALA A 52 0.44 2.80 -3.91
CA ALA A 52 0.96 2.43 -2.58
C ALA A 52 0.14 3.07 -1.43
N SER A 53 -0.30 4.33 -1.61
CA SER A 53 -1.11 5.04 -0.62
C SER A 53 -2.57 4.52 -0.54
N THR A 54 -3.16 4.14 -1.67
CA THR A 54 -4.53 3.62 -1.72
C THR A 54 -4.64 2.17 -1.24
N VAL A 55 -3.61 1.35 -1.47
CA VAL A 55 -3.53 -0.01 -0.91
C VAL A 55 -3.56 0.03 0.62
N ASN A 56 -2.92 1.03 1.25
CA ASN A 56 -2.97 1.24 2.70
C ASN A 56 -4.42 1.50 3.20
N SER A 57 -5.22 2.22 2.41
CA SER A 57 -6.61 2.54 2.77
C SER A 57 -7.58 1.37 2.59
N VAL A 58 -7.30 0.44 1.67
CA VAL A 58 -8.12 -0.78 1.47
C VAL A 58 -7.78 -1.87 2.49
N LEU A 59 -6.53 -1.89 2.98
CA LEU A 59 -6.08 -2.83 4.00
C LEU A 59 -6.46 -2.46 5.43
N ALA A 60 -6.62 -1.16 5.70
CA ALA A 60 -7.11 -0.66 6.97
C ALA A 60 -8.60 -0.96 7.23
N ASP A 61 -9.31 -1.60 6.29
CA ASP A 61 -10.69 -2.08 6.48
C ASP A 61 -10.71 -3.61 6.74
N PRO A 62 -10.67 -4.05 8.01
CA PRO A 62 -10.73 -5.47 8.35
C PRO A 62 -12.10 -6.12 8.09
N ASP A 63 -13.15 -5.35 7.72
CA ASP A 63 -14.51 -5.88 7.55
C ASP A 63 -14.80 -6.40 6.13
N HIS A 64 -13.86 -6.29 5.18
CA HIS A 64 -14.05 -6.74 3.80
C HIS A 64 -13.44 -8.12 3.46
N LEU A 65 -13.42 -9.05 4.41
CA LEU A 65 -13.32 -10.47 4.06
C LEU A 65 -14.61 -10.91 3.35
N PRO A 66 -14.56 -11.57 2.17
CA PRO A 66 -15.76 -12.07 1.52
C PRO A 66 -16.39 -13.08 2.47
N ARG A 67 -17.52 -12.71 3.08
CA ARG A 67 -18.41 -13.60 3.82
C ARG A 67 -18.65 -14.83 2.95
N GLN A 68 -17.92 -15.91 3.22
CA GLN A 68 -18.26 -17.23 2.69
C GLN A 68 -19.64 -17.54 3.25
N MET A 69 -20.65 -17.39 2.38
CA MET A 69 -22.00 -17.85 2.63
C MET A 69 -21.96 -19.37 2.73
N THR A 70 -21.78 -19.89 3.94
CA THR A 70 -22.20 -21.26 4.24
C THR A 70 -23.72 -21.23 4.35
N SER A 71 -24.40 -21.58 3.24
CA SER A 71 -25.82 -21.92 3.30
C SER A 71 -25.96 -23.20 4.11
N HIS A 72 -26.76 -23.13 5.17
CA HIS A 72 -27.37 -24.30 5.79
C HIS A 72 -28.51 -24.83 4.90
#